data_AF-A0A7W4EAA4-F1
#
_entry.id   AF-A0A7W4EAA4-F1
#
_cell.length_a   1.000
_cell.length_b   1.000
_cell.length_c   1.000
_cell.angle_alpha   90.00
_cell.angle_beta   90.00
_cell.angle_gamma   90.00
#
_symmetry.space_group_name_H-M   'P 1'
#
loop_
_entity.id
_entity.type
_entity.pdbx_description
1 polymer ?
#
loop_
_entity_poly.entity_id
_entity_poly.type
_entity_poly.pdbx_seq_one_letter_code
_entity_poly.pdbx_strand_id
1 'polypeptide(L)'
;MAHVSLYKTVTGNGLLAHIYEHLLAQDIMWSLQNKGFFALSDVMLTAKTYGDSCFMDAQLCSPAAQEAYEAALQLFDSRSISKAAALRAVYECGIEMSRPVVEVKPNELLRSLGTVQSYAWQQQVDLTYRKAYDESSVNTQVSTSCVTYGEPSDKLFADYVLEYSVDEQHIHSPIDQALAAIVMQAAALNFLVAIREKYTIYDRGDQWSEASKSVGYRMFLGASAKDRGLADACMHDFLAYRQRLLISSFCENLRAALVRQSHTPKQLLIDRDQLNDILGGCIIGGKGWAGMADIANIKRLLSAIELDSYRI
;
A
#
# COMPACT_ATOMS: atom_id res chain seq x y z
N MET A 1 -8.72 16.66 9.12
CA MET A 1 -7.68 15.84 8.48
C MET A 1 -6.36 16.47 8.78
N ALA A 2 -5.38 15.68 9.22
CA ALA A 2 -4.00 16.12 9.38
C ALA A 2 -3.17 15.58 8.22
N HIS A 3 -2.21 16.38 7.74
CA HIS A 3 -1.20 15.95 6.79
C HIS A 3 0.14 15.95 7.51
N VAL A 4 0.83 14.83 7.51
CA VAL A 4 2.14 14.66 8.12
C VAL A 4 3.10 14.22 7.03
N SER A 5 4.23 14.92 6.89
CA SER A 5 5.31 14.51 6.00
C SER A 5 6.62 14.52 6.75
N LEU A 6 7.20 13.32 6.92
CA LEU A 6 8.41 13.09 7.68
C LEU A 6 9.48 12.48 6.79
N TYR A 7 10.74 12.74 7.11
CA TYR A 7 11.84 12.10 6.42
C TYR A 7 13.02 11.76 7.34
N LYS A 8 13.81 10.79 6.90
CA LYS A 8 15.15 10.49 7.42
C LYS A 8 16.14 10.51 6.24
N THR A 9 17.36 10.94 6.49
CA THR A 9 18.44 10.97 5.49
C THR A 9 19.55 10.00 5.90
N VAL A 10 20.00 9.19 4.95
CA VAL A 10 21.09 8.23 5.09
C VAL A 10 22.25 8.69 4.22
N THR A 11 22.98 9.72 4.67
CA THR A 11 23.96 10.47 3.87
C THR A 11 24.82 9.58 2.96
N GLY A 12 24.66 9.76 1.65
CA GLY A 12 25.45 9.05 0.63
C GLY A 12 25.10 7.57 0.45
N ASN A 13 23.98 7.09 1.00
CA ASN A 13 23.55 5.71 0.88
C ASN A 13 22.04 5.60 0.62
N GLY A 14 21.68 5.84 -0.63
CA GLY A 14 20.29 5.81 -1.06
C GLY A 14 19.68 4.42 -1.11
N LEU A 15 20.48 3.40 -1.39
CA LEU A 15 20.02 2.01 -1.33
C LEU A 15 19.56 1.62 0.09
N LEU A 16 20.31 2.03 1.12
CA LEU A 16 19.92 1.77 2.50
C LEU A 16 18.68 2.60 2.92
N ALA A 17 18.55 3.83 2.43
CA ALA A 17 17.36 4.65 2.65
C ALA A 17 16.10 3.98 2.05
N HIS A 18 16.22 3.41 0.86
CA HIS A 18 15.12 2.74 0.17
C HIS A 18 14.74 1.39 0.81
N ILE A 19 15.72 0.58 1.23
CA ILE A 19 15.43 -0.63 2.04
C ILE A 19 14.71 -0.25 3.34
N TYR A 20 15.13 0.84 3.98
CA TYR A 20 14.48 1.34 5.20
C TYR A 20 13.07 1.85 4.94
N GLU A 21 12.82 2.49 3.79
CA GLU A 21 11.49 2.92 3.34
C GLU A 21 10.50 1.74 3.27
N HIS A 22 10.88 0.64 2.60
CA HIS A 22 10.03 -0.55 2.48
C HIS A 22 9.68 -1.14 3.85
N LEU A 23 10.70 -1.25 4.71
CA LEU A 23 10.54 -1.73 6.08
C LEU A 23 9.55 -0.86 6.86
N LEU A 24 9.75 0.45 6.81
CA LEU A 24 8.97 1.45 7.53
C LEU A 24 7.50 1.44 7.06
N ALA A 25 7.26 1.55 5.76
CA ALA A 25 5.91 1.59 5.19
C ALA A 25 5.10 0.34 5.60
N GLN A 26 5.71 -0.83 5.48
CA GLN A 26 5.07 -2.09 5.81
C GLN A 26 4.78 -2.22 7.31
N ASP A 27 5.72 -1.84 8.19
CA ASP A 27 5.52 -1.95 9.64
C ASP A 27 4.46 -0.98 10.16
N ILE A 28 4.48 0.27 9.69
CA ILE A 28 3.50 1.29 10.09
C ILE A 28 2.09 0.90 9.63
N MET A 29 1.90 0.50 8.37
CA MET A 29 0.59 0.08 7.88
C MET A 29 0.08 -1.18 8.58
N TRP A 30 0.96 -2.14 8.86
CA TRP A 30 0.60 -3.33 9.62
C TRP A 30 0.17 -3.00 11.06
N SER A 31 0.90 -2.11 11.74
CA SER A 31 0.58 -1.64 13.08
C SER A 31 -0.78 -0.94 13.13
N LEU A 32 -1.09 -0.11 12.13
CA LEU A 32 -2.38 0.56 11.98
C LEU A 32 -3.53 -0.43 11.76
N GLN A 33 -3.37 -1.39 10.83
CA GLN A 33 -4.40 -2.40 10.56
C GLN A 33 -4.72 -3.28 11.77
N ASN A 34 -3.70 -3.63 12.56
CA ASN A 34 -3.91 -4.40 13.79
C ASN A 34 -4.65 -3.62 14.88
N LYS A 35 -4.66 -2.28 14.79
CA LYS A 35 -5.46 -1.40 15.63
C LYS A 35 -6.81 -1.02 15.01
N GLY A 36 -7.16 -1.60 13.85
CA GLY A 36 -8.42 -1.36 13.16
C GLY A 36 -8.48 -0.06 12.38
N PHE A 37 -7.34 0.46 11.92
CA PHE A 37 -7.24 1.58 10.99
C PHE A 37 -6.78 1.08 9.62
N PHE A 38 -7.50 1.45 8.57
CA PHE A 38 -7.30 0.86 7.25
C PHE A 38 -6.87 1.91 6.21
N ALA A 39 -6.15 1.43 5.21
CA ALA A 39 -5.82 2.22 4.02
C ALA A 39 -7.11 2.72 3.36
N LEU A 40 -7.07 3.93 2.80
CA LEU A 40 -8.17 4.63 2.13
C LEU A 40 -9.28 5.15 3.07
N SER A 41 -9.69 4.39 4.08
CA SER A 41 -10.76 4.81 5.01
C SER A 41 -10.27 5.69 6.15
N ASP A 42 -9.07 5.41 6.69
CA ASP A 42 -8.57 6.10 7.89
C ASP A 42 -7.25 6.83 7.62
N VAL A 43 -6.42 6.21 6.79
CA VAL A 43 -5.07 6.69 6.47
C VAL A 43 -4.81 6.51 4.98
N MET A 44 -4.25 7.53 4.33
CA MET A 44 -3.52 7.37 3.07
C MET A 44 -2.05 7.59 3.37
N LEU A 45 -1.26 6.54 3.17
CA LEU A 45 0.16 6.53 3.48
C LEU A 45 0.93 6.26 2.20
N THR A 46 1.88 7.14 1.89
CA THR A 46 2.81 6.99 0.77
C THR A 46 4.21 7.08 1.33
N ALA A 47 5.06 6.15 0.93
CA ALA A 47 6.49 6.24 1.19
C ALA A 47 7.22 6.40 -0.14
N LYS A 48 8.31 7.16 -0.12
CA LYS A 48 9.14 7.33 -1.31
C LYS A 48 10.56 7.72 -0.95
N THR A 49 11.54 7.18 -1.67
CA THR A 49 12.94 7.56 -1.54
C THR A 49 13.34 8.51 -2.65
N TYR A 50 13.96 9.62 -2.27
CA TYR A 50 14.55 10.60 -3.15
C TYR A 50 16.04 10.71 -2.85
N GLY A 51 16.88 10.14 -3.71
CA GLY A 51 18.31 10.03 -3.45
C GLY A 51 18.58 9.21 -2.18
N ASP A 52 19.15 9.84 -1.17
CA ASP A 52 19.50 9.26 0.13
C ASP A 52 18.53 9.64 1.26
N SER A 53 17.34 10.14 0.92
CA SER A 53 16.28 10.45 1.89
C SER A 53 15.04 9.60 1.65
N CYS A 54 14.57 8.92 2.69
CA CYS A 54 13.27 8.24 2.70
C CYS A 54 12.22 9.16 3.30
N PHE A 55 11.12 9.37 2.57
CA PHE A 55 9.98 10.18 2.98
C PHE A 55 8.79 9.28 3.32
N MET A 56 7.99 9.74 4.26
CA MET A 56 6.72 9.15 4.66
C MET A 56 5.67 10.25 4.73
N ASP A 57 4.74 10.24 3.79
CA ASP A 57 3.60 11.13 3.72
C ASP A 57 2.35 10.41 4.22
N ALA A 58 1.64 11.01 5.16
CA ALA A 58 0.43 10.46 5.74
C ALA A 58 -0.70 11.50 5.78
N GLN A 59 -1.84 11.16 5.19
CA GLN A 59 -3.10 11.87 5.38
C GLN A 59 -3.96 11.11 6.38
N LEU A 60 -4.26 11.76 7.51
CA LEU A 60 -4.88 11.16 8.68
C LEU A 60 -6.32 11.70 8.82
N CYS A 61 -7.28 10.79 8.76
CA CYS A 61 -8.69 11.17 8.59
C CYS A 61 -9.40 11.60 9.88
N SER A 62 -8.82 11.31 11.05
CA SER A 62 -9.40 11.62 12.36
C SER A 62 -8.30 11.83 13.41
N PRO A 63 -8.60 12.47 14.55
CA PRO A 63 -7.67 12.53 15.68
C PRO A 63 -7.23 11.15 16.17
N ALA A 64 -8.13 10.16 16.15
CA ALA A 64 -7.80 8.79 16.53
C ALA A 64 -6.81 8.14 15.55
N ALA A 65 -6.97 8.38 14.23
CA ALA A 65 -6.00 7.91 13.23
C ALA A 65 -4.64 8.59 13.40
N GLN A 66 -4.63 9.88 13.79
CA GLN A 66 -3.40 10.60 14.10
C GLN A 66 -2.67 10.02 15.32
N GLU A 67 -3.38 9.83 16.43
CA GLU A 67 -2.83 9.20 17.63
C GLU A 67 -2.30 7.79 17.34
N ALA A 68 -3.04 6.99 16.56
CA ALA A 68 -2.63 5.65 16.19
C ALA A 68 -1.37 5.63 15.31
N TYR A 69 -1.24 6.59 14.38
CA TYR A 69 -0.07 6.78 13.53
C TYR A 69 1.16 7.22 14.34
N GLU A 70 1.02 8.21 15.22
CA GLU A 70 2.09 8.65 16.12
C GLU A 70 2.56 7.51 17.04
N ALA A 71 1.61 6.74 17.60
CA ALA A 71 1.94 5.56 18.38
C ALA A 71 2.61 4.45 17.56
N ALA A 72 2.25 4.29 16.28
CA ALA A 72 2.91 3.33 15.38
C ALA A 72 4.36 3.74 15.09
N LEU A 73 4.63 5.03 14.85
CA LEU A 73 5.99 5.55 14.67
C LEU A 73 6.84 5.36 15.92
N GLN A 74 6.32 5.73 17.09
CA GLN A 74 7.03 5.53 18.37
C GLN A 74 7.32 4.05 18.64
N LEU A 75 6.37 3.17 18.32
CA LEU A 75 6.53 1.73 18.47
C LEU A 75 7.61 1.20 17.51
N PHE A 76 7.61 1.68 16.27
CA PHE A 76 8.62 1.33 15.29
C PHE A 76 10.00 1.76 15.78
N ASP A 77 10.20 3.01 16.17
CA ASP A 77 11.51 3.52 16.60
C ASP A 77 12.03 2.87 17.89
N SER A 78 11.15 2.40 18.78
CA SER A 78 11.54 1.76 20.05
C SER A 78 11.87 0.27 19.94
N ARG A 79 11.47 -0.40 18.84
CA ARG A 79 11.68 -1.83 18.66
C ARG A 79 12.91 -2.12 17.80
N SER A 80 13.61 -3.19 18.14
CA SER A 80 14.65 -3.72 17.26
C SER A 80 14.04 -4.26 15.98
N ILE A 81 14.64 -3.90 14.85
CA ILE A 81 14.27 -4.42 13.55
C ILE A 81 14.55 -5.93 13.52
N SER A 82 13.54 -6.72 13.17
CA SER A 82 13.72 -8.17 13.06
C SER A 82 14.53 -8.52 11.82
N LYS A 83 15.35 -9.58 11.91
CA LYS A 83 16.09 -10.11 10.75
C LYS A 83 15.16 -10.48 9.60
N ALA A 84 14.00 -11.05 9.89
CA ALA A 84 13.03 -11.44 8.88
C ALA A 84 12.48 -10.22 8.12
N ALA A 85 12.09 -9.16 8.83
CA ALA A 85 11.57 -7.95 8.21
C ALA A 85 12.66 -7.21 7.39
N ALA A 86 13.88 -7.13 7.91
CA ALA A 86 15.01 -6.54 7.18
C ALA A 86 15.33 -7.30 5.89
N LEU A 87 15.36 -8.64 5.94
CA LEU A 87 15.59 -9.46 4.75
C LEU A 87 14.44 -9.33 3.75
N ARG A 88 13.18 -9.35 4.22
CA ARG A 88 12.02 -9.13 3.34
C ARG A 88 12.17 -7.81 2.57
N ALA A 89 12.43 -6.70 3.26
CA ALA A 89 12.61 -5.40 2.61
C ALA A 89 13.71 -5.42 1.54
N VAL A 90 14.84 -6.08 1.81
CA VAL A 90 15.92 -6.28 0.81
C VAL A 90 15.42 -7.06 -0.41
N TYR A 91 14.71 -8.17 -0.21
CA TYR A 91 14.22 -8.95 -1.34
C TYR A 91 13.08 -8.25 -2.10
N GLU A 92 12.22 -7.49 -1.42
CA GLU A 92 11.20 -6.64 -2.05
C GLU A 92 11.84 -5.60 -2.97
N CYS A 93 12.86 -4.88 -2.51
CA CYS A 93 13.61 -3.95 -3.37
C CYS A 93 14.26 -4.68 -4.56
N GLY A 94 14.75 -5.92 -4.36
CA GLY A 94 15.27 -6.75 -5.46
C GLY A 94 14.21 -7.07 -6.51
N ILE A 95 12.98 -7.38 -6.08
CA ILE A 95 11.84 -7.64 -6.97
C ILE A 95 11.41 -6.37 -7.72
N GLU A 96 11.32 -5.24 -7.02
CA GLU A 96 11.02 -3.92 -7.62
C GLU A 96 12.01 -3.58 -8.74
N MET A 97 13.31 -3.70 -8.45
CA MET A 97 14.38 -3.42 -9.41
C MET A 97 14.56 -4.53 -10.46
N SER A 98 13.85 -5.65 -10.33
CA SER A 98 14.09 -6.88 -11.10
C SER A 98 15.56 -7.34 -11.04
N ARG A 99 16.23 -7.16 -9.90
CA ARG A 99 17.63 -7.55 -9.65
C ARG A 99 17.73 -8.55 -8.51
N PRO A 100 18.38 -9.72 -8.71
CA PRO A 100 18.55 -10.69 -7.64
C PRO A 100 19.50 -10.18 -6.57
N VAL A 101 19.24 -10.57 -5.33
CA VAL A 101 20.15 -10.34 -4.21
C VAL A 101 21.35 -11.29 -4.35
N VAL A 102 22.55 -10.75 -4.53
CA VAL A 102 23.81 -11.52 -4.66
C VAL A 102 24.45 -11.75 -3.31
N GLU A 103 24.47 -10.73 -2.46
CA GLU A 103 25.05 -10.79 -1.12
C GLU A 103 24.20 -10.00 -0.13
N VAL A 104 24.02 -10.57 1.08
CA VAL A 104 23.53 -9.83 2.26
C VAL A 104 24.38 -10.23 3.44
N LYS A 105 24.85 -9.24 4.20
CA LYS A 105 25.52 -9.41 5.49
C LYS A 105 24.52 -9.06 6.59
N PRO A 106 23.77 -10.03 7.16
CA PRO A 106 22.57 -9.70 7.94
C PRO A 106 22.85 -8.90 9.20
N ASN A 107 23.97 -9.16 9.88
CA ASN A 107 24.34 -8.43 11.10
C ASN A 107 24.72 -6.97 10.80
N GLU A 108 25.40 -6.73 9.68
CA GLU A 108 25.73 -5.37 9.24
C GLU A 108 24.48 -4.64 8.76
N LEU A 109 23.60 -5.32 8.02
CA LEU A 109 22.30 -4.78 7.60
C LEU A 109 21.48 -4.32 8.81
N LEU A 110 21.31 -5.17 9.82
CA LEU A 110 20.57 -4.83 11.04
C LEU A 110 21.20 -3.65 11.80
N ARG A 111 22.53 -3.60 11.90
CA ARG A 111 23.24 -2.48 12.53
C ARG A 111 23.04 -1.18 11.75
N SER A 112 23.15 -1.23 10.43
CA SER A 112 22.97 -0.08 9.55
C SER A 112 21.54 0.44 9.59
N LEU A 113 20.53 -0.45 9.47
CA LEU A 113 19.13 -0.07 9.59
C LEU A 113 18.78 0.45 10.98
N GLY A 114 19.30 -0.15 12.06
CA GLY A 114 19.13 0.36 13.42
C GLY A 114 19.75 1.74 13.64
N THR A 115 20.85 2.04 12.93
CA THR A 115 21.45 3.38 12.93
C THR A 115 20.51 4.38 12.26
N VAL A 116 19.95 4.05 11.09
CA VAL A 116 18.96 4.90 10.41
C VAL A 116 17.72 5.09 11.28
N GLN A 117 17.23 4.01 11.91
CA GLN A 117 16.10 4.04 12.83
C GLN A 117 16.32 5.02 14.00
N SER A 118 17.55 5.11 14.51
CA SER A 118 17.90 6.04 15.60
C SER A 118 17.93 7.52 15.22
N TYR A 119 17.90 7.86 13.92
CA TYR A 119 17.87 9.26 13.49
C TYR A 119 16.53 9.91 13.85
N ALA A 120 16.59 11.16 14.31
CA ALA A 120 15.41 11.95 14.60
C ALA A 120 14.62 12.21 13.31
N TRP A 121 13.30 12.03 13.36
CA TRP A 121 12.41 12.45 12.29
C TRP A 121 12.54 13.95 12.02
N GLN A 122 12.65 14.30 10.74
CA GLN A 122 12.60 15.69 10.28
C GLN A 122 11.26 15.92 9.58
N GLN A 123 10.70 17.12 9.68
CA GLN A 123 9.49 17.47 8.93
C GLN A 123 9.87 18.03 7.57
N GLN A 124 9.12 17.68 6.52
CA GLN A 124 9.38 18.23 5.18
C GLN A 124 9.32 19.77 5.14
N VAL A 125 8.48 20.40 5.97
CA VAL A 125 8.40 21.87 6.06
C VAL A 125 9.72 22.53 6.48
N ASP A 126 10.60 21.80 7.18
CA ASP A 126 11.91 22.28 7.60
C ASP A 126 12.98 22.10 6.50
N LEU A 127 12.63 21.45 5.39
CA LEU A 127 13.53 21.25 4.26
C LEU A 127 13.59 22.52 3.40
N THR A 128 14.76 23.15 3.32
CA THR A 128 14.93 24.41 2.56
C THR A 128 14.82 24.21 1.05
N TYR A 129 15.70 23.37 0.49
CA TYR A 129 15.70 22.96 -0.91
C TYR A 129 16.65 21.77 -1.05
N ARG A 130 16.23 20.73 -1.77
CA ARG A 130 17.09 19.61 -2.15
C ARG A 130 16.73 19.19 -3.56
N LYS A 131 17.71 19.10 -4.44
CA LYS A 131 17.51 18.48 -5.75
C LYS A 131 17.34 16.98 -5.53
N ALA A 132 16.11 16.50 -5.65
CA ALA A 132 15.83 15.09 -5.78
C ALA A 132 15.99 14.70 -7.26
N TYR A 133 16.71 13.61 -7.53
CA TYR A 133 16.58 12.94 -8.82
C TYR A 133 15.40 11.97 -8.67
N ASP A 134 14.42 12.03 -9.58
CA ASP A 134 13.28 11.11 -9.60
C ASP A 134 13.71 9.67 -9.91
N GLU A 135 14.90 9.50 -10.47
CA GLU A 135 15.59 8.21 -10.47
C GLU A 135 15.87 7.85 -9.01
N SER A 136 15.04 6.98 -8.43
CA SER A 136 15.33 6.34 -7.14
C SER A 136 16.80 5.96 -7.12
N SER A 137 17.50 6.27 -6.03
CA SER A 137 18.95 6.05 -5.91
C SER A 137 19.37 4.62 -6.24
N VAL A 138 18.43 3.68 -6.18
CA VAL A 138 18.63 2.28 -6.54
C VAL A 138 18.84 2.02 -8.04
N ASN A 139 18.47 2.96 -8.92
CA ASN A 139 18.81 2.90 -10.35
C ASN A 139 20.30 3.12 -10.61
N THR A 140 21.02 3.74 -9.67
CA THR A 140 22.46 4.07 -9.80
C THR A 140 23.32 3.44 -8.71
N GLN A 141 22.74 3.07 -7.57
CA GLN A 141 23.41 2.42 -6.44
C GLN A 141 22.79 1.04 -6.18
N VAL A 142 23.43 0.00 -6.71
CA VAL A 142 23.01 -1.41 -6.56
C VAL A 142 23.78 -2.15 -5.46
N SER A 143 24.63 -1.46 -4.70
CA SER A 143 25.41 -2.03 -3.60
C SER A 143 25.65 -1.03 -2.47
N THR A 144 25.76 -1.58 -1.27
CA THR A 144 26.17 -0.94 -0.02
C THR A 144 27.09 -1.92 0.74
N SER A 145 27.66 -1.52 1.87
CA SER A 145 28.54 -2.39 2.67
C SER A 145 27.90 -3.72 3.08
N CYS A 146 26.56 -3.75 3.23
CA CYS A 146 25.81 -4.87 3.76
C CYS A 146 24.89 -5.60 2.76
N VAL A 147 24.68 -5.09 1.55
CA VAL A 147 23.80 -5.66 0.52
C VAL A 147 24.36 -5.37 -0.87
N THR A 148 24.33 -6.37 -1.74
CA THR A 148 24.69 -6.24 -3.15
C THR A 148 23.64 -6.92 -4.03
N TYR A 149 23.11 -6.19 -5.01
CA TYR A 149 22.22 -6.70 -6.05
C TYR A 149 22.99 -6.99 -7.33
N GLY A 150 22.53 -7.98 -8.08
CA GLY A 150 23.10 -8.37 -9.37
C GLY A 150 22.54 -7.57 -10.55
N GLU A 151 22.77 -8.08 -11.75
CA GLU A 151 22.21 -7.53 -12.98
C GLU A 151 20.69 -7.78 -13.10
N PRO A 152 19.94 -6.92 -13.80
CA PRO A 152 18.51 -7.13 -14.00
C PRO A 152 18.24 -8.45 -14.71
N SER A 153 17.17 -9.14 -14.33
CA SER A 153 16.82 -10.44 -14.91
C SER A 153 15.34 -10.76 -14.80
N ASP A 154 14.62 -10.59 -15.90
CA ASP A 154 13.21 -10.97 -16.01
C ASP A 154 12.97 -12.48 -15.88
N LYS A 155 14.03 -13.30 -15.96
CA LYS A 155 13.93 -14.75 -15.77
C LYS A 155 13.80 -15.16 -14.31
N LEU A 156 14.26 -14.32 -13.38
CA LEU A 156 14.28 -14.61 -11.95
C LEU A 156 13.05 -14.07 -11.22
N PHE A 157 12.35 -13.13 -11.84
CA PHE A 157 11.15 -12.51 -11.33
C PHE A 157 9.95 -12.88 -12.20
N ALA A 158 8.77 -12.79 -11.64
CA ALA A 158 7.53 -13.05 -12.35
C ALA A 158 6.47 -12.07 -11.87
N ASP A 159 5.55 -11.75 -12.77
CA ASP A 159 4.42 -10.90 -12.47
C ASP A 159 3.18 -11.76 -12.25
N TYR A 160 2.46 -11.43 -11.20
CA TYR A 160 1.20 -12.04 -10.84
C TYR A 160 0.14 -10.95 -10.86
N VAL A 161 -1.03 -11.28 -11.38
CA VAL A 161 -2.19 -10.40 -11.36
C VAL A 161 -3.13 -10.87 -10.26
N LEU A 162 -3.57 -9.94 -9.43
CA LEU A 162 -4.74 -10.10 -8.56
C LEU A 162 -5.88 -9.30 -9.19
N GLU A 163 -6.82 -9.99 -9.82
CA GLU A 163 -7.98 -9.40 -10.49
C GLU A 163 -9.20 -9.52 -9.58
N TYR A 164 -9.59 -8.39 -9.01
CA TYR A 164 -10.79 -8.26 -8.19
C TYR A 164 -11.95 -7.85 -9.08
N SER A 165 -13.12 -8.44 -8.85
CA SER A 165 -14.32 -8.11 -9.61
C SER A 165 -15.58 -8.11 -8.74
N VAL A 166 -16.56 -7.32 -9.16
CA VAL A 166 -17.95 -7.42 -8.71
C VAL A 166 -18.85 -7.55 -9.93
N ASP A 167 -19.55 -8.67 -10.00
CA ASP A 167 -20.46 -8.97 -11.10
C ASP A 167 -21.67 -8.03 -11.18
N GLU A 168 -22.18 -7.86 -12.40
CA GLU A 168 -23.32 -6.97 -12.68
C GLU A 168 -24.57 -7.32 -11.88
N GLN A 169 -24.75 -8.58 -11.49
CA GLN A 169 -25.89 -9.03 -10.66
C GLN A 169 -25.91 -8.38 -9.28
N HIS A 170 -24.78 -7.85 -8.80
CA HIS A 170 -24.65 -7.15 -7.54
C HIS A 170 -24.71 -5.62 -7.70
N ILE A 171 -24.83 -5.11 -8.93
CA ILE A 171 -24.85 -3.67 -9.24
C ILE A 171 -26.26 -3.26 -9.65
N HIS A 172 -27.04 -2.71 -8.72
CA HIS A 172 -28.43 -2.34 -8.97
C HIS A 172 -28.61 -0.88 -9.39
N SER A 173 -27.56 -0.07 -9.26
CA SER A 173 -27.58 1.35 -9.61
C SER A 173 -26.18 1.87 -9.92
N PRO A 174 -26.04 3.04 -10.58
CA PRO A 174 -24.74 3.71 -10.74
C PRO A 174 -24.06 4.03 -9.40
N ILE A 175 -24.84 4.24 -8.33
CA ILE A 175 -24.33 4.43 -6.97
C ILE A 175 -23.70 3.14 -6.44
N ASP A 176 -24.30 1.98 -6.71
CA ASP A 176 -23.70 0.68 -6.35
C ASP A 176 -22.41 0.45 -7.12
N GLN A 177 -22.34 0.84 -8.39
CA GLN A 177 -21.13 0.72 -9.22
C GLN A 177 -19.98 1.55 -8.65
N ALA A 178 -20.25 2.82 -8.30
CA ALA A 178 -19.27 3.68 -7.65
C ALA A 178 -18.81 3.13 -6.29
N LEU A 179 -19.76 2.67 -5.48
CA LEU A 179 -19.44 2.08 -4.18
C LEU A 179 -18.62 0.79 -4.34
N ALA A 180 -18.91 -0.04 -5.35
CA ALA A 180 -18.16 -1.25 -5.63
C ALA A 180 -16.69 -0.95 -5.92
N ALA A 181 -16.40 0.07 -6.75
CA ALA A 181 -15.04 0.53 -7.00
C ALA A 181 -14.32 0.90 -5.70
N ILE A 182 -14.93 1.74 -4.86
CA ILE A 182 -14.32 2.20 -3.60
C ILE A 182 -14.09 1.04 -2.63
N VAL A 183 -15.08 0.16 -2.44
CA VAL A 183 -14.99 -0.99 -1.55
C VAL A 183 -13.90 -1.95 -2.02
N MET A 184 -13.81 -2.18 -3.33
CA MET A 184 -12.83 -3.08 -3.92
C MET A 184 -11.41 -2.54 -3.82
N GLN A 185 -11.17 -1.27 -4.16
CA GLN A 185 -9.86 -0.65 -4.00
C GLN A 185 -9.43 -0.65 -2.52
N ALA A 186 -10.33 -0.29 -1.61
CA ALA A 186 -10.05 -0.35 -0.17
C ALA A 186 -9.71 -1.78 0.29
N ALA A 187 -10.47 -2.78 -0.14
CA ALA A 187 -10.20 -4.19 0.21
C ALA A 187 -8.85 -4.66 -0.36
N ALA A 188 -8.55 -4.33 -1.61
CA ALA A 188 -7.33 -4.73 -2.30
C ALA A 188 -6.08 -4.09 -1.68
N LEU A 189 -6.09 -2.78 -1.40
CA LEU A 189 -4.99 -2.08 -0.73
C LEU A 189 -4.73 -2.63 0.67
N ASN A 190 -5.79 -2.94 1.41
CA ASN A 190 -5.62 -3.51 2.75
C ASN A 190 -5.17 -4.97 2.71
N PHE A 191 -5.62 -5.75 1.72
CA PHE A 191 -5.14 -7.11 1.49
C PHE A 191 -3.66 -7.13 1.13
N LEU A 192 -3.19 -6.21 0.28
CA LEU A 192 -1.77 -6.07 -0.08
C LEU A 192 -0.86 -5.98 1.15
N VAL A 193 -1.23 -5.14 2.13
CA VAL A 193 -0.49 -5.04 3.40
C VAL A 193 -0.44 -6.38 4.13
N ALA A 194 -1.54 -7.13 4.13
CA ALA A 194 -1.61 -8.43 4.79
C ALA A 194 -0.82 -9.53 4.08
N ILE A 195 -0.84 -9.59 2.75
CA ILE A 195 -0.09 -10.62 1.99
C ILE A 195 1.42 -10.35 1.97
N ARG A 196 1.86 -9.08 2.05
CA ARG A 196 3.28 -8.71 2.24
C ARG A 196 3.84 -9.15 3.59
N GLU A 197 3.00 -9.50 4.56
CA GLU A 197 3.48 -10.15 5.79
C GLU A 197 3.90 -11.60 5.53
N LYS A 198 3.19 -12.29 4.64
CA LYS A 198 3.34 -13.73 4.38
C LYS A 198 4.29 -14.06 3.24
N TYR A 199 4.29 -13.22 2.21
CA TYR A 199 5.03 -13.43 0.98
C TYR A 199 5.98 -12.27 0.72
N THR A 200 7.11 -12.55 0.09
CA THR A 200 8.02 -11.51 -0.38
C THR A 200 7.59 -11.12 -1.79
N ILE A 201 6.85 -10.02 -1.88
CA ILE A 201 6.23 -9.52 -3.11
C ILE A 201 6.39 -8.01 -3.16
N TYR A 202 6.30 -7.43 -4.36
CA TYR A 202 6.31 -6.00 -4.54
C TYR A 202 5.15 -5.56 -5.44
N ASP A 203 4.51 -4.44 -5.10
CA ASP A 203 3.44 -3.85 -5.88
C ASP A 203 4.00 -3.10 -7.09
N ARG A 204 3.72 -3.60 -8.29
CA ARG A 204 4.15 -3.02 -9.57
C ARG A 204 3.09 -2.10 -10.18
N GLY A 205 2.03 -1.80 -9.44
CA GLY A 205 0.97 -0.89 -9.82
C GLY A 205 -0.37 -1.58 -10.02
N ASP A 206 -1.34 -0.79 -10.45
CA ASP A 206 -2.73 -1.18 -10.53
C ASP A 206 -3.44 -0.62 -11.76
N GLN A 207 -4.55 -1.24 -12.13
CA GLN A 207 -5.35 -0.87 -13.29
C GLN A 207 -6.83 -1.16 -13.07
N TRP A 208 -7.70 -0.29 -13.57
CA TRP A 208 -9.14 -0.55 -13.65
C TRP A 208 -9.52 -1.19 -14.98
N SER A 209 -10.45 -2.15 -14.96
CA SER A 209 -11.06 -2.66 -16.18
C SER A 209 -12.23 -1.77 -16.60
N GLU A 210 -12.23 -1.31 -17.85
CA GLU A 210 -13.37 -0.61 -18.43
C GLU A 210 -14.48 -1.63 -18.76
N ALA A 211 -15.56 -1.62 -17.97
CA ALA A 211 -16.76 -2.38 -18.29
C ALA A 211 -18.02 -1.56 -17.96
N SER A 212 -19.04 -1.69 -18.81
CA SER A 212 -20.23 -0.80 -18.76
C SER A 212 -21.07 -0.93 -17.48
N LYS A 213 -20.96 -2.04 -16.73
CA LYS A 213 -21.73 -2.28 -15.49
C LYS A 213 -21.00 -3.10 -14.42
N SER A 214 -20.12 -4.02 -14.79
CA SER A 214 -19.19 -4.65 -13.84
C SER A 214 -18.06 -3.68 -13.48
N VAL A 215 -17.45 -3.89 -12.32
CA VAL A 215 -16.26 -3.14 -11.91
C VAL A 215 -15.16 -4.14 -11.64
N GLY A 216 -14.03 -3.98 -12.31
CA GLY A 216 -12.85 -4.80 -12.11
C GLY A 216 -11.63 -3.95 -11.80
N TYR A 217 -10.77 -4.46 -10.93
CA TYR A 217 -9.56 -3.82 -10.46
C TYR A 217 -8.44 -4.85 -10.43
N ARG A 218 -7.29 -4.52 -11.03
CA ARG A 218 -6.13 -5.39 -11.12
C ARG A 218 -5.00 -4.78 -10.32
N MET A 219 -4.36 -5.59 -9.48
CA MET A 219 -3.06 -5.29 -8.89
C MET A 219 -2.01 -6.19 -9.51
N PHE A 220 -0.88 -5.61 -9.89
CA PHE A 220 0.27 -6.33 -10.45
C PHE A 220 1.30 -6.53 -9.35
N LEU A 221 1.63 -7.77 -9.05
CA LEU A 221 2.60 -8.14 -8.03
C LEU A 221 3.83 -8.75 -8.68
N GLY A 222 5.00 -8.15 -8.43
CA GLY A 222 6.27 -8.81 -8.68
C GLY A 222 6.54 -9.83 -7.57
N ALA A 223 7.07 -10.99 -7.95
CA ALA A 223 7.57 -12.00 -7.02
C ALA A 223 8.72 -12.81 -7.63
N SER A 224 9.28 -13.75 -6.86
CA SER A 224 10.24 -14.72 -7.37
C SER A 224 9.58 -15.65 -8.40
N ALA A 225 10.25 -15.89 -9.53
CA ALA A 225 9.78 -16.81 -10.56
C ALA A 225 9.63 -18.26 -10.07
N LYS A 226 10.24 -18.59 -8.91
CA LYS A 226 10.15 -19.91 -8.27
C LYS A 226 8.86 -20.11 -7.47
N ASP A 227 8.14 -19.05 -7.13
CA ASP A 227 6.96 -19.11 -6.27
C ASP A 227 5.69 -19.50 -7.04
N ARG A 228 5.71 -20.69 -7.63
CA ARG A 228 4.65 -21.17 -8.54
C ARG A 228 3.27 -21.30 -7.91
N GLY A 229 3.19 -21.40 -6.58
CA GLY A 229 1.93 -21.50 -5.84
C GLY A 229 1.38 -20.16 -5.31
N LEU A 230 2.03 -19.03 -5.62
CA LEU A 230 1.62 -17.73 -5.08
C LEU A 230 0.19 -17.36 -5.49
N ALA A 231 -0.19 -17.60 -6.74
CA ALA A 231 -1.53 -17.27 -7.24
C ALA A 231 -2.65 -17.99 -6.45
N ASP A 232 -2.55 -19.32 -6.35
CA ASP A 232 -3.52 -20.13 -5.58
C ASP A 232 -3.55 -19.72 -4.10
N ALA A 233 -2.38 -19.41 -3.53
CA ALA A 233 -2.28 -19.00 -2.14
C ALA A 233 -2.93 -17.63 -1.89
N CYS A 234 -2.74 -16.66 -2.79
CA CYS A 234 -3.39 -15.35 -2.74
C CYS A 234 -4.92 -15.47 -2.80
N MET A 235 -5.44 -16.33 -3.68
CA MET A 235 -6.89 -16.58 -3.77
C MET A 235 -7.45 -17.11 -2.44
N HIS A 236 -6.82 -18.14 -1.86
CA HIS A 236 -7.24 -18.69 -0.58
C HIS A 236 -7.14 -17.66 0.56
N ASP A 237 -6.03 -16.92 0.62
CA ASP A 237 -5.80 -15.91 1.65
C ASP A 237 -6.77 -14.74 1.57
N PHE A 238 -7.19 -14.34 0.36
CA PHE A 238 -8.17 -13.27 0.19
C PHE A 238 -9.54 -13.67 0.75
N LEU A 239 -9.98 -14.92 0.55
CA LEU A 239 -11.24 -15.39 1.12
C LEU A 239 -11.26 -15.26 2.65
N ALA A 240 -10.16 -15.65 3.31
CA ALA A 240 -10.01 -15.49 4.75
C ALA A 240 -9.93 -14.00 5.16
N TYR A 241 -9.20 -13.19 4.40
CA TYR A 241 -9.03 -11.77 4.69
C TYR A 241 -10.34 -10.99 4.52
N ARG A 242 -11.13 -11.26 3.48
CA ARG A 242 -12.46 -10.69 3.26
C ARG A 242 -13.39 -10.95 4.45
N GLN A 243 -13.37 -12.17 5.01
CA GLN A 243 -14.13 -12.47 6.22
C GLN A 243 -13.64 -11.66 7.43
N ARG A 244 -12.32 -11.49 7.59
CA ARG A 244 -11.75 -10.60 8.63
C ARG A 244 -12.24 -9.16 8.45
N LEU A 245 -12.25 -8.64 7.23
CA LEU A 245 -12.76 -7.28 6.96
C LEU A 245 -14.24 -7.15 7.37
N LEU A 246 -15.09 -8.11 6.99
CA LEU A 246 -16.53 -8.10 7.29
C LEU A 246 -16.88 -8.05 8.78
N ILE A 247 -16.07 -8.67 9.64
CA ILE A 247 -16.28 -8.71 11.10
C ILE A 247 -15.50 -7.64 11.87
N SER A 248 -14.59 -6.91 11.20
CA SER A 248 -13.78 -5.85 11.79
C SER A 248 -14.47 -4.48 11.74
N SER A 249 -13.77 -3.42 12.20
CA SER A 249 -14.20 -2.03 12.05
C SER A 249 -14.17 -1.51 10.60
N PHE A 250 -13.60 -2.27 9.64
CA PHE A 250 -13.38 -1.83 8.26
C PHE A 250 -14.63 -1.20 7.60
N CYS A 251 -15.77 -1.89 7.62
CA CYS A 251 -16.98 -1.39 6.95
C CYS A 251 -17.52 -0.11 7.61
N GLU A 252 -17.42 0.02 8.95
CA GLU A 252 -17.82 1.24 9.66
C GLU A 252 -16.86 2.39 9.36
N ASN A 253 -15.56 2.13 9.30
CA ASN A 253 -14.56 3.13 8.96
C ASN A 253 -14.75 3.63 7.52
N LEU A 254 -15.03 2.72 6.58
CA LEU A 254 -15.32 3.07 5.19
C LEU A 254 -16.62 3.88 5.07
N ARG A 255 -17.68 3.50 5.80
CA ARG A 255 -18.91 4.30 5.90
C ARG A 255 -18.61 5.71 6.42
N ALA A 256 -17.84 5.82 7.49
CA ALA A 256 -17.44 7.11 8.03
C ALA A 256 -16.63 7.92 7.00
N ALA A 257 -15.80 7.27 6.20
CA ALA A 257 -15.04 7.91 5.14
C ALA A 257 -15.93 8.48 4.02
N LEU A 258 -16.96 7.74 3.60
CA LEU A 258 -17.98 8.22 2.65
C LEU A 258 -18.75 9.43 3.19
N VAL A 259 -19.14 9.42 4.48
CA VAL A 259 -19.77 10.58 5.13
C VAL A 259 -18.82 11.78 5.20
N ARG A 260 -17.52 11.58 5.45
CA ARG A 260 -16.56 12.70 5.39
C ARG A 260 -16.43 13.23 3.97
N GLN A 261 -16.39 12.34 2.98
CA GLN A 261 -16.31 12.71 1.57
C GLN A 261 -17.51 13.55 1.11
N SER A 262 -18.70 13.33 1.68
CA SER A 262 -19.89 14.12 1.35
C SER A 262 -19.80 15.61 1.71
N HIS A 263 -18.87 15.96 2.60
CA HIS A 263 -18.63 17.33 3.06
C HIS A 263 -17.28 17.87 2.58
N THR A 264 -16.48 17.07 1.88
CA THR A 264 -15.13 17.45 1.46
C THR A 264 -15.14 17.91 -0.01
N PRO A 265 -14.61 19.10 -0.32
CA PRO A 265 -14.62 19.62 -1.68
C PRO A 265 -13.70 18.85 -2.63
N LYS A 266 -12.61 18.27 -2.10
CA LYS A 266 -11.69 17.39 -2.84
C LYS A 266 -12.11 15.93 -2.66
N GLN A 267 -12.11 15.15 -3.74
CA GLN A 267 -12.28 13.69 -3.66
C GLN A 267 -10.99 13.05 -3.15
N LEU A 268 -11.09 12.27 -2.07
CA LEU A 268 -9.96 11.67 -1.36
C LEU A 268 -9.96 10.14 -1.40
N LEU A 269 -11.12 9.52 -1.59
CA LEU A 269 -11.23 8.05 -1.66
C LEU A 269 -10.85 7.52 -3.04
N ILE A 270 -11.24 8.24 -4.08
CA ILE A 270 -10.89 7.96 -5.45
C ILE A 270 -10.96 9.31 -6.15
N ASP A 271 -9.98 9.62 -6.99
CA ASP A 271 -9.97 10.92 -7.63
C ASP A 271 -11.12 11.03 -8.65
N ARG A 272 -11.55 12.26 -8.91
CA ARG A 272 -12.73 12.51 -9.75
C ARG A 272 -12.53 12.00 -11.17
N ASP A 273 -11.33 12.15 -11.71
CA ASP A 273 -11.07 11.85 -13.10
C ASP A 273 -10.97 10.32 -13.27
N GLN A 274 -10.28 9.63 -12.36
CA GLN A 274 -10.29 8.16 -12.26
C GLN A 274 -11.70 7.60 -12.05
N LEU A 275 -12.50 8.18 -11.17
CA LEU A 275 -13.89 7.76 -10.96
C LEU A 275 -14.75 7.99 -12.21
N ASN A 276 -14.50 9.09 -12.93
CA ASN A 276 -15.18 9.38 -14.20
C ASN A 276 -14.84 8.33 -15.24
N ASP A 277 -13.57 7.96 -15.35
CA ASP A 277 -13.07 6.96 -16.30
C ASP A 277 -13.65 5.58 -15.98
N ILE A 278 -13.62 5.15 -14.71
CA ILE A 278 -14.18 3.85 -14.27
C ILE A 278 -15.68 3.74 -14.57
N LEU A 279 -16.42 4.84 -14.36
CA LEU A 279 -17.88 4.85 -14.44
C LEU A 279 -18.42 5.39 -15.77
N GLY A 280 -17.55 5.61 -16.78
CA GLY A 280 -17.96 6.07 -18.10
C GLY A 280 -18.64 7.45 -18.10
N GLY A 281 -18.10 8.42 -17.35
CA GLY A 281 -18.58 9.81 -17.35
C GLY A 281 -19.33 10.26 -16.09
N CYS A 282 -19.27 9.50 -14.98
CA CYS A 282 -20.01 9.85 -13.75
C CYS A 282 -19.34 10.96 -12.93
N ILE A 283 -20.15 11.77 -12.22
CA ILE A 283 -19.70 12.75 -11.22
C ILE A 283 -20.52 12.58 -9.96
N ILE A 284 -19.84 12.43 -8.81
CA ILE A 284 -20.48 12.26 -7.51
C ILE A 284 -20.32 13.53 -6.66
N GLY A 285 -21.44 14.19 -6.39
CA GLY A 285 -21.52 15.31 -5.44
C GLY A 285 -21.77 14.84 -4.00
N GLY A 286 -21.76 15.76 -3.04
CA GLY A 286 -21.88 15.44 -1.60
C GLY A 286 -23.09 14.54 -1.26
N LYS A 287 -24.26 14.80 -1.85
CA LYS A 287 -25.45 13.95 -1.65
C LYS A 287 -25.27 12.52 -2.16
N GLY A 288 -24.51 12.31 -3.22
CA GLY A 288 -24.20 10.97 -3.75
C GLY A 288 -23.27 10.21 -2.81
N TRP A 289 -22.21 10.87 -2.30
CA TRP A 289 -21.32 10.30 -1.29
C TRP A 289 -22.07 9.91 -0.02
N ALA A 290 -22.98 10.76 0.46
CA ALA A 290 -23.84 10.45 1.60
C ALA A 290 -24.79 9.28 1.31
N GLY A 291 -25.33 9.19 0.08
CA GLY A 291 -26.17 8.08 -0.36
C GLY A 291 -25.45 6.73 -0.45
N MET A 292 -24.13 6.73 -0.66
CA MET A 292 -23.30 5.52 -0.63
C MET A 292 -22.95 5.05 0.79
N ALA A 293 -23.11 5.90 1.81
CA ALA A 293 -22.69 5.63 3.18
C ALA A 293 -23.65 4.70 3.94
N ASP A 294 -24.00 3.57 3.32
CA ASP A 294 -24.86 2.52 3.87
C ASP A 294 -24.04 1.26 4.21
N ILE A 295 -24.11 0.85 5.48
CA ILE A 295 -23.30 -0.26 5.98
C ILE A 295 -23.71 -1.61 5.38
N ALA A 296 -24.99 -1.81 5.09
CA ALA A 296 -25.49 -3.06 4.52
C ALA A 296 -25.01 -3.21 3.08
N ASN A 297 -25.02 -2.12 2.30
CA ASN A 297 -24.49 -2.10 0.94
C ASN A 297 -22.97 -2.29 0.90
N ILE A 298 -22.21 -1.64 1.79
CA ILE A 298 -20.76 -1.86 1.90
C ILE A 298 -20.47 -3.35 2.17
N LYS A 299 -21.15 -3.96 3.15
CA LYS A 299 -20.95 -5.38 3.48
C LYS A 299 -21.36 -6.30 2.34
N ARG A 300 -22.47 -6.00 1.67
CA ARG A 300 -22.96 -6.75 0.52
C ARG A 300 -21.95 -6.75 -0.62
N LEU A 301 -21.43 -5.58 -0.99
CA LEU A 301 -20.44 -5.44 -2.05
C LEU A 301 -19.10 -6.06 -1.67
N LEU A 302 -18.63 -5.86 -0.43
CA LEU A 302 -17.43 -6.52 0.07
C LEU A 302 -17.54 -8.05 -0.01
N SER A 303 -18.72 -8.60 0.33
CA SER A 303 -18.97 -10.05 0.24
C SER A 303 -19.04 -10.56 -1.19
N ALA A 304 -19.39 -9.69 -2.13
CA ALA A 304 -19.53 -9.98 -3.55
C ALA A 304 -18.21 -9.84 -4.33
N ILE A 305 -17.12 -9.35 -3.71
CA ILE A 305 -15.82 -9.29 -4.39
C ILE A 305 -15.32 -10.70 -4.63
N GLU A 306 -15.09 -11.03 -5.89
CA GLU A 306 -14.36 -12.21 -6.33
C GLU A 306 -12.90 -11.83 -6.62
N LEU A 307 -12.00 -12.80 -6.45
CA LEU A 307 -10.58 -12.63 -6.76
C LEU A 307 -10.13 -13.78 -7.64
N ASP A 308 -9.71 -13.43 -8.85
CA ASP A 308 -8.91 -14.29 -9.70
C ASP A 308 -7.43 -13.95 -9.52
N SER A 309 -6.57 -14.97 -9.53
CA SER A 309 -5.12 -14.75 -9.50
C SER A 309 -4.40 -15.65 -10.49
N TYR A 310 -3.49 -15.07 -11.25
CA TYR A 310 -2.73 -15.77 -12.26
C TYR A 310 -1.37 -15.12 -12.51
N ARG A 311 -0.44 -15.90 -13.06
CA ARG A 311 0.89 -15.42 -13.47
C ARG A 311 0.85 -14.97 -14.93
N ILE A 312 1.54 -13.88 -15.25
CA ILE A 312 1.75 -13.38 -16.62
C ILE A 312 3.21 -13.51 -17.07
#